data_AF-A0A9D8ESL8-F1
#
_entry.id   AF-A0A9D8ESL8-F1
#
_cell.length_a   1.000
_cell.length_b   1.000
_cell.length_c   1.000
_cell.angle_alpha   90.00
_cell.angle_beta   90.00
_cell.angle_gamma   90.00
#
_symmetry.space_group_name_H-M   'P 1'
#
loop_
_entity.id
_entity.type
_entity.pdbx_description
1 polymer ?
#
loop_
_entity_poly.entity_id
_entity_poly.type
_entity_poly.pdbx_seq_one_letter_code
_entity_poly.pdbx_strand_id
1 'polypeptide(L)'
;MYIIGKPKLIRQINSSLLLKNIRDKKVFTKSELYVSSNLSRQTINNIVITLIKKDLVEEIGYGSSTLEGGKKPTLYKFNADG
;
A
#
# COMPACT_ATOMS: atom_id res chain seq x y z
N MET A 1 32.28 3.94 -4.49
CA MET A 1 31.62 2.70 -4.99
C MET A 1 30.14 2.99 -5.15
N TYR A 2 29.71 3.40 -6.36
CA TYR A 2 28.30 3.74 -6.61
C TYR A 2 27.53 2.43 -6.79
N ILE A 3 26.87 1.98 -5.72
CA ILE A 3 25.90 0.90 -5.79
C ILE A 3 24.76 1.42 -6.66
N ILE A 4 24.85 1.18 -7.98
CA ILE A 4 23.72 1.24 -8.89
C ILE A 4 22.75 0.13 -8.48
N GLY A 5 22.02 0.34 -7.39
CA GLY A 5 20.88 -0.48 -7.03
C GLY A 5 19.93 -0.41 -8.22
N LYS A 6 19.92 -1.46 -9.05
CA LYS A 6 19.12 -1.48 -10.28
C LYS A 6 17.70 -1.07 -9.87
N PRO A 7 17.06 -0.09 -10.52
CA PRO A 7 15.75 0.44 -10.10
C PRO A 7 14.71 -0.66 -9.89
N LYS A 8 14.82 -1.76 -10.64
CA LYS A 8 14.00 -2.97 -10.51
C LYS A 8 14.18 -3.70 -9.17
N LEU A 9 15.42 -3.82 -8.68
CA LEU A 9 15.78 -4.45 -7.42
C LEU A 9 15.27 -3.61 -6.23
N ILE A 10 15.49 -2.30 -6.28
CA ILE A 10 14.96 -1.36 -5.28
C ILE A 10 13.43 -1.45 -5.23
N ARG A 11 12.77 -1.50 -6.40
CA ARG A 11 11.31 -1.65 -6.48
C ARG A 11 10.83 -2.98 -5.91
N GLN A 12 11.52 -4.10 -6.17
CA GLN A 12 11.15 -5.41 -5.61
C GLN A 12 11.30 -5.45 -4.08
N ILE A 13 12.39 -4.91 -3.54
CA ILE A 13 12.61 -4.82 -2.10
C ILE A 13 11.52 -3.97 -1.45
N ASN A 14 11.24 -2.80 -2.05
CA ASN A 14 10.19 -1.89 -1.60
C ASN A 14 8.79 -2.53 -1.62
N SER A 15 8.46 -3.28 -2.68
CA SER A 15 7.20 -4.01 -2.78
C SER A 15 7.09 -5.11 -1.73
N SER A 16 8.18 -5.84 -1.45
CA SER A 16 8.19 -6.90 -0.46
C SER A 16 8.01 -6.36 0.98
N LEU A 17 8.66 -5.22 1.29
CA LEU A 17 8.48 -4.55 2.58
C LEU A 17 7.06 -4.01 2.77
N LEU A 18 6.46 -3.48 1.69
CA LEU A 18 5.08 -3.01 1.71
C LEU A 18 4.10 -4.18 1.89
N LEU A 19 4.31 -5.29 1.19
CA LEU A 19 3.53 -6.51 1.32
C LEU A 19 3.58 -7.08 2.74
N LYS A 20 4.76 -7.08 3.37
CA LYS A 20 4.90 -7.49 4.77
C LYS A 20 4.09 -6.60 5.69
N ASN A 21 4.22 -5.27 5.54
CA ASN A 21 3.44 -4.30 6.32
C ASN A 21 1.92 -4.44 6.12
N ILE A 22 1.49 -4.68 4.87
CA ILE A 22 0.07 -4.90 4.54
C ILE A 22 -0.42 -6.22 5.14
N ARG A 23 0.40 -7.28 5.13
CA ARG A 23 0.02 -8.59 5.69
C ARG A 23 -0.14 -8.54 7.21
N ASP A 24 0.68 -7.77 7.92
CA ASP A 24 0.54 -7.54 9.36
C ASP A 24 -0.66 -6.63 9.69
N LYS A 25 -1.08 -5.76 8.76
CA LYS A 25 -2.22 -4.84 8.93
C LYS A 25 -3.52 -5.42 8.36
N LYS A 26 -4.46 -5.79 9.23
CA LYS A 26 -5.81 -6.25 8.80
C LYS A 26 -6.53 -5.25 7.89
N VAL A 27 -6.39 -3.95 8.15
CA VAL A 27 -6.98 -2.85 7.37
C VAL A 27 -5.97 -1.72 7.24
N PHE A 28 -5.91 -1.09 6.07
CA PHE A 28 -5.00 0.03 5.81
C PHE A 28 -5.59 1.03 4.81
N THR A 29 -5.11 2.27 4.85
CA THR A 29 -5.35 3.30 3.83
C THR A 29 -4.09 3.52 3.00
N LYS A 30 -4.25 4.03 1.76
CA LYS A 30 -3.10 4.46 0.94
C LYS A 30 -2.26 5.53 1.65
N SER A 31 -2.91 6.42 2.42
CA SER A 31 -2.26 7.48 3.18
C SER A 31 -1.34 6.95 4.27
N GLU A 32 -1.80 5.94 5.02
CA GLU A 32 -0.95 5.27 6.00
C GLU A 32 0.26 4.60 5.35
N LEU A 33 0.08 4.00 4.17
CA LEU A 33 1.21 3.44 3.42
C LEU A 33 2.19 4.53 2.97
N TYR A 34 1.73 5.72 2.57
CA TYR A 34 2.63 6.83 2.21
C TYR A 34 3.42 7.35 3.42
N VAL A 35 2.83 7.35 4.61
CA VAL A 35 3.49 7.84 5.84
C VAL A 35 4.43 6.77 6.41
N SER A 36 4.01 5.49 6.39
CA SER A 36 4.77 4.40 6.99
C SER A 36 5.82 3.80 6.05
N SER A 37 5.73 4.07 4.74
CA SER A 37 6.72 3.61 3.77
C SER A 37 7.43 4.80 3.15
N ASN A 38 8.76 4.72 3.05
CA ASN A 38 9.59 5.76 2.44
C ASN A 38 9.48 5.76 0.89
N LEU A 39 8.29 5.46 0.36
CA LEU A 39 8.02 5.24 -1.06
C LEU A 39 7.24 6.39 -1.67
N SER A 40 7.47 6.63 -2.97
CA SER A 40 6.69 7.62 -3.71
C SER A 40 5.22 7.21 -3.81
N ARG A 41 4.31 8.20 -3.92
CA ARG A 41 2.88 7.94 -4.04
C ARG A 41 2.54 7.08 -5.26
N GLN A 42 3.25 7.32 -6.36
CA GLN A 42 3.13 6.57 -7.61
C GLN A 42 3.50 5.10 -7.41
N THR A 43 4.58 4.82 -6.66
CA THR A 43 5.02 3.45 -6.37
C THR A 43 3.97 2.69 -5.57
N ILE A 44 3.46 3.28 -4.48
CA ILE A 44 2.42 2.63 -3.67
C ILE A 44 1.15 2.41 -4.49
N ASN A 45 0.71 3.40 -5.28
CA ASN A 45 -0.49 3.24 -6.09
C ASN A 45 -0.35 2.08 -7.08
N ASN A 46 0.80 1.96 -7.76
CA ASN A 46 1.08 0.84 -8.65
C ASN A 46 1.11 -0.51 -7.93
N ILE A 47 1.67 -0.56 -6.72
CA ILE A 47 1.69 -1.79 -5.90
C ILE A 47 0.26 -2.16 -5.49
N VAL A 48 -0.51 -1.24 -4.93
CA VAL A 48 -1.90 -1.50 -4.50
C VAL A 48 -2.76 -1.95 -5.68
N ILE A 49 -2.67 -1.29 -6.83
CA ILE A 49 -3.37 -1.72 -8.07
C ILE A 49 -2.96 -3.14 -8.46
N THR A 50 -1.68 -3.48 -8.36
CA THR A 50 -1.20 -4.83 -8.68
C THR A 50 -1.73 -5.87 -7.70
N LEU A 51 -1.84 -5.54 -6.42
CA LEU A 51 -2.38 -6.44 -5.39
C LEU A 51 -3.88 -6.66 -5.56
N ILE A 52 -4.64 -5.60 -5.89
CA ILE A 52 -6.07 -5.70 -6.22
C ILE A 52 -6.28 -6.58 -7.45
N LYS A 53 -5.48 -6.39 -8.51
CA LYS A 53 -5.53 -7.23 -9.73
C LYS A 53 -5.21 -8.70 -9.49
N LYS A 54 -4.54 -9.02 -8.38
CA LYS A 54 -4.17 -10.38 -7.98
C LYS A 54 -5.13 -10.94 -6.93
N ASP A 55 -6.23 -10.25 -6.64
CA ASP A 55 -7.17 -10.59 -5.56
C ASP A 55 -6.52 -10.73 -4.17
N LEU A 56 -5.33 -10.13 -3.96
CA LEU A 56 -4.63 -10.14 -2.67
C LEU A 56 -5.07 -8.98 -1.76
N VAL A 57 -5.72 -7.97 -2.31
CA VAL A 57 -6.22 -6.80 -1.58
C VAL A 57 -7.59 -6.43 -2.11
N GLU A 58 -8.53 -6.20 -1.22
CA GLU A 58 -9.89 -5.74 -1.52
C GLU A 58 -10.13 -4.33 -0.95
N GLU A 59 -10.96 -3.55 -1.65
CA GLU A 59 -11.45 -2.27 -1.13
C GLU A 59 -12.68 -2.53 -0.24
N ILE A 60 -12.57 -2.22 1.05
CA ILE A 60 -13.63 -2.49 2.05
C ILE A 60 -14.49 -1.26 2.35
N GLY A 61 -14.32 -0.20 1.57
CA GLY A 61 -15.12 1.03 1.66
C GLY A 61 -14.33 2.23 2.17
N TYR A 62 -15.02 3.11 2.89
CA TYR A 62 -14.50 4.40 3.31
C TYR A 62 -14.31 4.42 4.83
N GLY A 63 -13.15 4.91 5.28
CA GLY A 63 -12.89 5.11 6.71
C GLY A 63 -13.76 6.22 7.30
N SER A 64 -13.79 6.25 8.63
CA SER A 64 -14.49 7.29 9.39
C SER A 64 -14.01 8.67 8.94
N SER A 65 -14.94 9.52 8.48
CA SER A 65 -14.64 10.95 8.31
C SER A 65 -14.24 11.52 9.66
N THR A 66 -13.16 12.30 9.69
CA THR A 66 -12.89 13.17 10.84
C THR A 66 -14.04 14.17 10.99
N LEU A 67 -14.28 14.62 12.23
CA LEU A 67 -15.31 15.60 12.59
C LEU A 67 -15.21 16.93 11.82
N GLU A 68 -14.04 17.23 11.24
CA GLU A 68 -13.77 18.44 10.44
C GLU A 68 -14.14 18.34 8.95
N GLY A 69 -14.68 17.22 8.47
CA GLY A 69 -15.18 17.12 7.09
C GLY A 69 -14.07 17.12 6.03
N GLY A 70 -13.50 15.95 5.77
CA GLY A 70 -12.57 15.71 4.66
C GLY A 70 -13.02 14.56 3.75
N LYS A 71 -12.41 14.46 2.56
CA LYS A 71 -12.59 13.30 1.66
C LYS A 71 -12.25 12.02 2.41
N LYS A 72 -13.23 11.12 2.56
CA LYS A 72 -13.06 9.88 3.30
C LYS A 72 -11.89 9.08 2.72
N PRO A 73 -10.91 8.65 3.55
CA PRO A 73 -9.85 7.80 3.07
C PRO A 73 -10.42 6.43 2.71
N THR A 74 -10.10 5.93 1.52
CA THR A 74 -10.46 4.58 1.11
C THR A 74 -9.69 3.56 1.94
N LEU A 75 -10.43 2.62 2.53
CA LEU A 75 -9.91 1.50 3.31
C LEU A 75 -9.73 0.29 2.42
N TYR A 76 -8.61 -0.38 2.61
CA TYR A 76 -8.23 -1.61 1.94
C TYR A 76 -7.97 -2.67 3.00
N LYS A 77 -8.27 -3.92 2.66
CA LYS A 77 -7.99 -5.09 3.48
C LYS A 77 -7.18 -6.08 2.67
N PHE A 78 -6.25 -6.74 3.34
CA PHE A 78 -5.56 -7.88 2.75
C PHE A 78 -6.53 -9.07 2.65
N ASN A 79 -6.66 -9.64 1.46
CA ASN A 79 -7.42 -10.84 1.22
C ASN A 79 -6.50 -12.04 1.50
N ALA A 80 -6.76 -12.73 2.61
CA ALA A 80 -5.96 -13.89 3.04
C ALA A 80 -6.35 -15.18 2.30
N ASP A 81 -7.42 -15.16 1.50
CA ASP A 81 -7.95 -16.30 0.75
C ASP A 81 -7.41 -16.38 -0.70
N GLY A 82 -6.56 -15.43 -1.12
CA GLY A 82 -5.95 -15.36 -2.46
C GLY A 82 -4.65 -16.14 -2.64
#